data_AF-A0A5B7AHA3-F1
#
_entry.id   AF-A0A5B7AHA3-F1
#
_cell.length_a   1.000
_cell.length_b   1.000
_cell.length_c   1.000
_cell.angle_alpha   90.00
_cell.angle_beta   90.00
_cell.angle_gamma   90.00
#
_symmetry.space_group_name_H-M   'P 1'
#
loop_
_entity.id
_entity.type
_entity.pdbx_description
1 polymer ?
#
loop_
_entity_poly.entity_id
_entity_poly.type
_entity_poly.pdbx_seq_one_letter_code
_entity_poly.pdbx_strand_id
1 'polypeptide(L)'
;MDIVSAIASRLNWDFDSVHVVRGEKAKNKELWPNLEADTSSEALLSTLEDKIEDGRDLYIATNEPDTSFLDPLKDKYSTHFLDEYKDLWDENSEWYSETTKLNNGVPVEFDDYMRVSVDTEVFLRGKKQIETFNDLTRDCKDGVNTCSAAS
;
A
#
# COMPACT_ATOMS: atom_id res chain seq x y z
N MET A 1 12.48 9.97 14.69
CA MET A 1 11.40 8.97 14.91
C MET A 1 11.28 8.07 13.67
N ASP A 2 11.05 6.76 13.83
CA ASP A 2 10.78 5.85 12.71
C ASP A 2 9.27 5.80 12.42
N ILE A 3 8.86 6.40 11.30
CA ILE A 3 7.46 6.47 10.84
C ILE A 3 6.86 5.07 10.73
N VAL A 4 7.63 4.11 10.22
CA VAL A 4 7.13 2.76 9.96
C VAL A 4 6.77 2.06 11.28
N SER A 5 7.65 2.14 12.28
CA SER A 5 7.40 1.59 13.61
C SER A 5 6.21 2.25 14.31
N ALA A 6 5.99 3.55 14.07
CA ALA A 6 4.85 4.27 14.63
C ALA A 6 3.52 3.83 14.00
N ILE A 7 3.47 3.65 12.67
CA ILE A 7 2.29 3.10 11.97
C ILE A 7 1.99 1.69 12.48
N ALA A 8 2.99 0.79 12.46
CA ALA A 8 2.83 -0.58 12.95
C ALA A 8 2.37 -0.63 14.41
N SER A 9 2.86 0.28 15.25
CA SER A 9 2.40 0.40 16.64
C SER A 9 0.94 0.84 16.77
N ARG A 10 0.45 1.74 15.90
CA ARG A 10 -0.97 2.15 15.89
C ARG A 10 -1.89 1.01 15.44
N LEU A 11 -1.37 0.14 14.58
CA LEU A 11 -1.99 -1.12 14.16
C LEU A 11 -1.74 -2.28 15.14
N ASN A 12 -1.26 -1.98 16.36
CA ASN A 12 -0.97 -2.96 17.42
C ASN A 12 -0.01 -4.09 17.03
N TRP A 13 0.79 -3.92 15.96
CA TRP A 13 1.60 -4.98 15.35
C TRP A 13 0.78 -6.23 14.97
N ASP A 14 -0.53 -6.07 14.77
CA ASP A 14 -1.47 -7.14 14.48
C ASP A 14 -2.39 -6.76 13.33
N PHE A 15 -1.80 -6.66 12.15
CA PHE A 15 -2.50 -6.33 10.91
C PHE A 15 -2.03 -7.23 9.77
N ASP A 16 -2.86 -7.35 8.75
CA ASP A 16 -2.48 -7.90 7.45
C ASP A 16 -2.26 -6.75 6.46
N SER A 17 -1.53 -7.02 5.39
CA SER A 17 -1.18 -6.00 4.41
C SER A 17 -1.47 -6.47 2.99
N VAL A 18 -1.96 -5.53 2.19
CA VAL A 18 -2.15 -5.70 0.76
C VAL A 18 -1.47 -4.55 0.02
N HIS A 19 -0.75 -4.87 -1.04
CA HIS A 19 -0.14 -3.88 -1.90
C HIS A 19 -0.85 -3.89 -3.25
N VAL A 20 -1.54 -2.79 -3.56
CA VAL A 20 -2.39 -2.59 -4.74
C VAL A 20 -1.70 -1.62 -5.70
N VAL A 21 -1.10 -2.15 -6.76
CA VAL A 21 -0.45 -1.37 -7.81
C VAL A 21 -1.41 -1.18 -8.98
N ARG A 22 -1.83 0.07 -9.21
CA ARG A 22 -2.70 0.46 -10.33
C ARG A 22 -2.10 1.67 -11.03
N GLY A 23 -2.62 2.87 -10.79
CA GLY A 23 -2.14 4.10 -11.40
C GLY A 23 -2.08 3.99 -12.94
N GLU A 24 -0.97 4.43 -13.54
CA GLU A 24 -0.81 4.36 -15.00
C GLU A 24 -0.80 2.93 -15.56
N LYS A 25 -0.43 1.92 -14.76
CA LYS A 25 -0.44 0.52 -15.22
C LYS A 25 -1.85 0.02 -15.51
N ALA A 26 -2.82 0.38 -14.67
CA ALA A 26 -4.21 -0.02 -14.85
C ALA A 26 -4.85 0.54 -16.13
N LYS A 27 -4.33 1.67 -16.65
CA LYS A 27 -4.79 2.28 -17.91
C LYS A 27 -4.17 1.61 -19.14
N ASN A 28 -3.02 0.95 -18.99
CA ASN A 28 -2.29 0.35 -20.10
C ASN A 28 -2.65 -1.13 -20.29
N LYS A 29 -3.78 -1.37 -20.96
CA LYS A 29 -4.29 -2.72 -21.26
C LYS A 29 -3.44 -3.50 -22.28
N GLU A 30 -2.49 -2.85 -22.95
CA GLU A 30 -1.55 -3.54 -23.86
C GLU A 30 -0.47 -4.30 -23.07
N LEU A 31 0.01 -3.71 -21.97
CA LEU A 31 1.01 -4.32 -21.09
C LEU A 31 0.39 -5.09 -19.92
N TRP A 32 -0.74 -4.61 -19.39
CA TRP A 32 -1.46 -5.20 -18.25
C TRP A 32 -2.96 -5.34 -18.57
N PRO A 33 -3.33 -6.36 -19.37
CA PRO A 33 -4.71 -6.52 -19.85
C PRO A 33 -5.74 -6.83 -18.76
N ASN A 34 -5.33 -7.41 -17.62
CA ASN A 34 -6.22 -7.85 -16.56
C ASN A 34 -6.18 -6.96 -15.31
N LEU A 35 -5.08 -6.23 -15.10
CA LEU A 35 -4.78 -5.51 -13.85
C LEU A 35 -5.94 -4.65 -13.32
N GLU A 36 -6.59 -3.87 -14.18
CA GLU A 36 -7.71 -3.01 -13.77
C GLU A 36 -8.88 -3.82 -13.19
N ALA A 37 -9.25 -4.92 -13.85
CA ALA A 37 -10.37 -5.76 -13.44
C ALA A 37 -10.01 -6.61 -12.21
N ASP A 38 -8.80 -7.19 -12.21
CA ASP A 38 -8.29 -8.05 -11.14
C ASP A 38 -8.08 -7.31 -9.82
N THR A 39 -7.80 -6.01 -9.88
CA THR A 39 -7.66 -5.14 -8.69
C THR A 39 -8.89 -4.25 -8.45
N SER A 40 -10.03 -4.59 -9.05
CA SER A 40 -11.33 -3.95 -8.71
C SER A 40 -11.76 -4.27 -7.28
N SER A 41 -12.64 -3.45 -6.71
CA SER A 41 -13.07 -3.60 -5.32
C SER A 41 -13.68 -4.99 -5.03
N GLU A 42 -14.46 -5.51 -5.97
CA GLU A 42 -15.13 -6.79 -5.91
C GLU A 42 -14.15 -7.95 -6.07
N ALA A 43 -13.18 -7.84 -6.98
CA ALA A 43 -12.14 -8.84 -7.16
C ALA A 43 -11.21 -8.92 -5.94
N LEU A 44 -10.87 -7.76 -5.35
CA LEU A 44 -10.11 -7.69 -4.11
C LEU A 44 -10.88 -8.33 -2.95
N LEU A 45 -12.16 -7.97 -2.74
CA LEU A 45 -13.00 -8.59 -1.72
C LEU A 45 -13.02 -10.12 -1.85
N SER A 46 -13.30 -10.62 -3.06
CA SER A 46 -13.35 -12.05 -3.33
C SER A 46 -12.01 -12.74 -3.07
N THR A 47 -10.89 -12.12 -3.42
CA THR A 47 -9.56 -12.73 -3.27
C THR A 47 -9.08 -12.68 -1.82
N LEU A 48 -9.38 -11.59 -1.11
CA LEU A 48 -8.96 -11.39 0.27
C LEU A 48 -9.80 -12.22 1.24
N GLU A 49 -11.07 -12.49 0.95
CA GLU A 49 -11.97 -13.29 1.81
C GLU A 49 -11.40 -14.68 2.15
N ASP A 50 -10.77 -15.35 1.19
CA ASP A 50 -10.16 -16.66 1.42
C ASP A 50 -8.81 -16.58 2.14
N LYS A 51 -8.22 -15.37 2.23
CA LYS A 51 -6.85 -15.15 2.70
C LYS A 51 -6.79 -14.44 4.04
N ILE A 52 -7.70 -13.52 4.35
CA ILE A 52 -7.69 -12.63 5.51
C ILE A 52 -9.02 -12.81 6.25
N GLU A 53 -8.95 -12.92 7.58
CA GLU A 53 -10.16 -13.08 8.40
C GLU A 53 -10.93 -11.75 8.48
N ASP A 54 -12.26 -11.85 8.47
CA ASP A 54 -13.17 -10.71 8.64
C ASP A 54 -12.86 -9.92 9.92
N GLY A 55 -12.97 -8.60 9.81
CA GLY A 55 -12.79 -7.65 10.92
C GLY A 55 -11.33 -7.34 11.27
N ARG A 56 -10.35 -7.92 10.58
CA ARG A 56 -8.93 -7.62 10.80
C ARG A 56 -8.55 -6.22 10.30
N ASP A 57 -7.53 -5.64 10.93
CA ASP A 57 -6.86 -4.45 10.43
C ASP A 57 -6.09 -4.81 9.14
N LEU A 58 -6.42 -4.09 8.06
CA LEU A 58 -5.86 -4.27 6.74
C LEU A 58 -5.16 -2.98 6.30
N TYR A 59 -3.83 -3.00 6.29
CA TYR A 59 -3.04 -1.91 5.73
C TYR A 59 -2.99 -2.04 4.20
N ILE A 60 -3.40 -0.99 3.49
CA ILE A 60 -3.43 -0.96 2.03
C ILE A 60 -2.35 0.00 1.53
N ALA A 61 -1.25 -0.55 1.05
CA ALA A 61 -0.23 0.19 0.30
C ALA A 61 -0.71 0.34 -1.15
N THR A 62 -0.83 1.57 -1.66
CA THR A 62 -1.28 1.77 -3.04
C THR A 62 -0.72 3.03 -3.68
N ASN A 63 -0.51 2.97 -5.00
CA ASN A 63 -0.18 4.14 -5.81
C ASN A 63 -1.39 4.73 -6.54
N GLU A 64 -2.61 4.28 -6.22
CA GLU A 64 -3.84 4.88 -6.77
C GLU A 64 -4.17 6.17 -6.00
N PRO A 65 -4.28 7.34 -6.66
CA PRO A 65 -4.54 8.60 -5.98
C PRO A 65 -5.93 8.68 -5.35
N ASP A 66 -6.92 8.05 -5.97
CA ASP A 66 -8.28 7.97 -5.46
C ASP A 66 -8.51 6.61 -4.81
N THR A 67 -8.53 6.58 -3.48
CA THR A 67 -8.74 5.34 -2.71
C THR A 67 -10.21 5.03 -2.49
N SER A 68 -11.15 5.87 -2.93
CA SER A 68 -12.59 5.67 -2.70
C SER A 68 -13.14 4.41 -3.34
N PHE A 69 -12.54 3.92 -4.44
CA PHE A 69 -12.94 2.63 -5.03
C PHE A 69 -12.66 1.44 -4.10
N LEU A 70 -11.80 1.60 -3.10
CA LEU A 70 -11.53 0.57 -2.09
C LEU A 70 -12.47 0.66 -0.89
N ASP A 71 -13.36 1.66 -0.82
CA ASP A 71 -14.34 1.79 0.25
C ASP A 71 -15.18 0.52 0.50
N PRO A 72 -15.57 -0.29 -0.51
CA PRO A 72 -16.27 -1.55 -0.28
C PRO A 72 -15.51 -2.55 0.60
N LEU A 73 -14.16 -2.45 0.70
CA LEU A 73 -13.38 -3.29 1.61
C LEU A 73 -13.68 -2.99 3.08
N LYS A 74 -14.16 -1.78 3.40
CA LYS A 74 -14.50 -1.34 4.77
C LYS A 74 -15.67 -2.11 5.38
N ASP A 75 -16.50 -2.73 4.55
CA ASP A 75 -17.60 -3.58 5.02
C ASP A 75 -17.08 -4.87 5.69
N LYS A 76 -15.86 -5.29 5.36
CA LYS A 76 -15.27 -6.56 5.82
C LYS A 76 -14.00 -6.39 6.64
N TYR A 77 -13.23 -5.33 6.40
CA TYR A 77 -11.94 -5.08 7.05
C TYR A 77 -11.87 -3.67 7.62
N SER A 78 -11.06 -3.50 8.67
CA SER A 78 -10.66 -2.19 9.16
C SER A 78 -9.51 -1.69 8.29
N THR A 79 -9.83 -0.92 7.23
CA THR A 79 -8.84 -0.50 6.23
C THR A 79 -8.03 0.70 6.71
N HIS A 80 -6.72 0.69 6.45
CA HIS A 80 -5.81 1.79 6.78
C HIS A 80 -4.93 2.14 5.58
N PHE A 81 -4.70 3.43 5.37
CA PHE A 81 -3.86 3.97 4.30
C PHE A 81 -2.76 4.85 4.87
N LEU A 82 -1.67 5.03 4.11
CA LEU A 82 -0.55 5.88 4.52
C LEU A 82 -1.04 7.26 4.98
N ASP A 83 -1.84 7.96 4.18
CA ASP A 83 -2.26 9.34 4.45
C ASP A 83 -3.04 9.55 5.76
N GLU A 84 -3.60 8.49 6.36
CA GLU A 84 -4.24 8.56 7.68
C GLU A 84 -3.23 8.82 8.81
N TYR A 85 -1.94 8.56 8.54
CA TYR A 85 -0.82 8.74 9.45
C TYR A 85 0.01 9.99 9.15
N LYS A 86 -0.54 10.93 8.37
CA LYS A 86 0.16 12.14 7.93
C LYS A 86 0.74 12.98 9.07
N ASP A 87 0.14 12.91 10.25
CA ASP A 87 0.66 13.56 11.46
C ASP A 87 2.06 13.09 11.87
N LEU A 88 2.53 11.95 11.35
CA LEU A 88 3.88 11.45 11.57
C LEU A 88 4.96 12.17 10.74
N TRP A 89 4.59 12.90 9.69
CA TRP A 89 5.54 13.62 8.83
C TRP A 89 5.09 15.02 8.38
N ASP A 90 3.92 15.49 8.83
CA ASP A 90 3.49 16.86 8.57
C ASP A 90 4.42 17.90 9.23
N GLU A 91 4.17 19.17 8.95
CA GLU A 91 4.98 20.30 9.44
C GLU A 91 5.04 20.41 10.99
N ASN A 92 4.12 19.78 11.70
CA ASN A 92 4.07 19.75 13.16
C ASN A 92 4.72 18.49 13.76
N SER A 93 5.14 17.54 12.92
CA SER A 93 5.71 16.27 13.34
C SER A 93 7.14 16.38 13.85
N GLU A 94 7.53 15.43 14.71
CA GLU A 94 8.93 15.28 15.12
C GLU A 94 9.82 14.97 13.91
N TRP A 95 9.36 14.11 12.99
CA TRP A 95 10.09 13.78 11.77
C TRP A 95 10.46 15.03 10.96
N TYR A 96 9.51 15.94 10.72
CA TYR A 96 9.76 17.16 9.95
C TYR A 96 10.78 18.06 10.66
N SER A 97 10.65 18.22 11.98
CA SER A 97 11.56 19.04 12.76
C SER A 97 13.00 18.48 12.77
N GLU A 98 13.14 17.16 12.90
CA GLU A 98 14.43 16.45 12.93
C GLU A 98 15.10 16.47 11.56
N THR A 99 14.37 16.14 10.49
CA THR A 99 14.92 16.11 9.12
C THR A 99 15.30 17.50 8.63
N THR A 100 14.50 18.52 8.92
CA THR A 100 14.84 19.93 8.63
C THR A 100 16.12 20.34 9.32
N LYS A 101 16.30 19.99 10.60
CA LYS A 101 17.52 20.28 11.35
C LYS A 101 18.74 19.57 10.77
N LEU A 102 18.59 18.31 10.38
CA LEU A 102 19.66 17.54 9.72
C LEU A 102 20.00 18.08 8.33
N ASN A 103 19.02 18.65 7.64
CA ASN A 103 19.14 19.26 6.32
C ASN A 103 19.47 20.77 6.38
N ASN A 104 20.28 21.19 7.36
CA ASN A 104 20.76 22.57 7.51
C ASN A 104 19.64 23.64 7.58
N GLY A 105 18.50 23.31 8.17
CA GLY A 105 17.34 24.20 8.27
C GLY A 105 16.47 24.25 7.01
N VAL A 106 16.78 23.45 5.99
CA VAL A 106 15.96 23.34 4.78
C VAL A 106 14.91 22.23 4.99
N PRO A 107 13.61 22.54 4.92
CA PRO A 107 12.56 21.52 5.03
C PRO A 107 12.74 20.37 4.04
N VAL A 108 12.51 19.15 4.52
CA VAL A 108 12.48 17.95 3.69
C VAL A 108 11.01 17.63 3.41
N GLU A 109 10.66 17.54 2.13
CA GLU A 109 9.33 17.13 1.71
C GLU A 109 9.17 15.62 1.87
N PHE A 110 8.02 15.19 2.36
CA PHE A 110 7.64 13.78 2.34
C PHE A 110 7.07 13.43 0.95
N ASP A 111 7.99 13.27 0.02
CA ASP A 111 7.73 13.06 -1.40
C ASP A 111 7.24 11.64 -1.74
N ASP A 112 6.95 11.40 -3.02
CA ASP A 112 6.48 10.09 -3.51
C ASP A 112 7.48 8.96 -3.24
N TYR A 113 8.79 9.25 -3.24
CA TYR A 113 9.80 8.25 -2.95
C TYR A 113 9.75 7.83 -1.47
N MET A 114 9.60 8.79 -0.56
CA MET A 114 9.40 8.52 0.87
C MET A 114 8.09 7.78 1.13
N ARG A 115 7.01 8.15 0.45
CA ARG A 115 5.72 7.45 0.52
C ARG A 115 5.85 5.98 0.15
N VAL A 116 6.41 5.68 -1.02
CA VAL A 116 6.64 4.31 -1.49
C VAL A 116 7.54 3.53 -0.53
N SER A 117 8.58 4.17 -0.01
CA SER A 117 9.50 3.53 0.94
C SER A 117 8.79 3.15 2.24
N VAL A 118 7.99 4.04 2.82
CA VAL A 118 7.23 3.77 4.04
C VAL A 118 6.15 2.72 3.79
N ASP A 119 5.38 2.85 2.70
CA ASP A 119 4.35 1.87 2.33
C ASP A 119 4.92 0.46 2.20
N THR A 120 6.05 0.33 1.49
CA THR A 120 6.73 -0.96 1.31
C THR A 120 7.14 -1.55 2.67
N GLU A 121 7.71 -0.72 3.55
CA GLU A 121 8.19 -1.18 4.85
C GLU A 121 7.05 -1.53 5.83
N VAL A 122 5.92 -0.79 5.80
CA VAL A 122 4.73 -1.14 6.57
C VAL A 122 4.11 -2.42 6.02
N PHE A 123 4.00 -2.55 4.69
CA PHE A 123 3.51 -3.75 4.02
C PHE A 123 4.29 -4.99 4.47
N LEU A 124 5.62 -4.94 4.49
CA LEU A 124 6.48 -6.06 4.90
C LEU A 124 6.35 -6.45 6.38
N ARG A 125 5.70 -5.63 7.22
CA ARG A 125 5.43 -5.92 8.64
C ARG A 125 4.07 -6.58 8.87
N GLY A 126 3.20 -6.64 7.86
CA GLY A 126 1.93 -7.34 7.93
C GLY A 126 2.12 -8.85 8.12
N LYS A 127 1.19 -9.49 8.85
CA LYS A 127 1.23 -10.94 9.13
C LYS A 127 1.00 -11.76 7.86
N LYS A 128 0.05 -11.37 7.05
CA LYS A 128 -0.14 -11.82 5.66
C LYS A 128 0.17 -10.66 4.72
N GLN A 129 0.87 -10.98 3.64
CA GLN A 129 1.36 -10.04 2.65
C GLN A 129 0.81 -10.44 1.29
N ILE A 130 -0.17 -9.69 0.80
CA ILE A 130 -0.85 -9.98 -0.46
C ILE A 130 -0.38 -8.97 -1.52
N GLU A 131 0.31 -9.45 -2.55
CA GLU A 131 0.94 -8.61 -3.58
C GLU A 131 0.16 -8.60 -4.88
N THR A 132 0.10 -7.45 -5.55
CA THR A 132 -0.64 -7.31 -6.82
C THR A 132 -0.26 -8.36 -7.86
N PHE A 133 1.01 -8.44 -8.22
CA PHE A 133 1.49 -9.25 -9.34
C PHE A 133 1.79 -10.71 -8.98
N ASN A 134 1.57 -11.10 -7.72
CA ASN A 134 1.74 -12.48 -7.26
C ASN A 134 0.40 -13.11 -6.84
N ASP A 135 -0.48 -12.32 -6.23
CA ASP A 135 -1.68 -12.80 -5.57
C ASP A 135 -2.99 -12.30 -6.18
N LEU A 136 -2.99 -11.10 -6.77
CA LEU A 136 -4.23 -10.41 -7.15
C LEU A 136 -4.49 -10.47 -8.66
N THR A 137 -3.45 -10.36 -9.49
CA THR A 137 -3.58 -10.42 -10.95
C THR A 137 -2.72 -11.50 -11.57
N ARG A 138 -3.14 -11.97 -12.75
CA ARG A 138 -2.35 -12.85 -13.61
C ARG A 138 -1.35 -12.10 -14.49
N ASP A 139 -1.40 -10.78 -14.52
CA ASP A 139 -0.45 -9.99 -15.28
C ASP A 139 0.94 -10.01 -14.64
N CYS A 140 1.96 -9.94 -15.48
CA CYS A 140 3.34 -9.89 -15.01
C CYS A 140 3.69 -8.46 -14.56
N LYS A 141 4.50 -8.33 -13.50
CA LYS A 141 4.94 -7.03 -12.97
C LYS A 141 5.50 -6.10 -14.03
N ASP A 142 6.29 -6.63 -14.97
CA ASP A 142 6.97 -5.85 -16.01
C ASP A 142 6.25 -5.89 -17.37
N GLY A 143 4.99 -6.37 -17.40
CA GLY A 143 4.10 -6.40 -18.57
C GLY A 143 4.06 -7.74 -19.30
N VAL A 144 3.22 -7.85 -20.33
CA VAL A 144 3.03 -9.09 -21.11
C VAL A 144 4.35 -9.75 -21.50
N ASN A 145 4.41 -11.08 -21.37
CA ASN A 145 5.59 -11.93 -21.68
C ASN A 145 6.83 -11.72 -20.78
N THR A 146 6.70 -11.07 -19.62
CA THR A 146 7.83 -10.85 -18.69
C THR A 146 7.80 -11.70 -17.42
N CYS A 147 6.73 -12.46 -17.20
CA CYS A 147 6.62 -13.33 -16.02
C CYS A 147 7.82 -14.28 -16.00
N SER A 148 8.56 -14.26 -14.90
CA SER A 148 9.58 -15.27 -14.66
C SER A 148 8.87 -16.62 -14.60
N ALA A 149 9.33 -17.62 -15.35
CA ALA A 149 8.95 -18.99 -15.03
C ALA A 149 9.43 -19.22 -13.60
N ALA A 150 8.50 -19.39 -12.65
CA ALA A 150 8.85 -19.72 -11.27
C ALA A 150 9.84 -20.89 -11.31
N SER A 151 11.06 -20.67 -10.81
CA SER A 151 12.09 -21.70 -10.68
C SER A 151 11.91 -22.47 -9.38
#